data_AF-A0A7C7A012-F1
#
_entry.id   AF-A0A7C7A012-F1
#
_cell.length_a   1.000
_cell.length_b   1.000
_cell.length_c   1.000
_cell.angle_alpha   90.00
_cell.angle_beta   90.00
_cell.angle_gamma   90.00
#
_symmetry.space_group_name_H-M   'P 1'
#
loop_
_entity.id
_entity.type
_entity.pdbx_description
1 polymer ?
#
loop_
_entity_poly.entity_id
_entity_poly.type
_entity_poly.pdbx_seq_one_letter_code
_entity_poly.pdbx_strand_id
1 'polypeptide(L)'
;LFNDSFTFGQNLNPEIALNTPFFDAEGTVNKNYVFNLIDNGVLAAPYCDKKNAHKYGLTHTGSASAAYDGVPQPSLIRPYIKRTANSVKELLGGQPGILAWVYEGGDFTPQGDYAAPLQVGFLFDGEKIVGRLPEANISANIFNMFGDGYRGTAPNTFLPFSTFDFTVVEMDVSW
;
A
#
# COMPACT_ATOMS: atom_id res chain seq x y z
N LEU A 1 -6.61 -15.29 1.90
CA LEU A 1 -5.25 -15.06 1.32
C LEU A 1 -4.62 -13.90 2.05
N PHE A 2 -5.33 -12.78 2.07
CA PHE A 2 -5.05 -11.65 2.94
C PHE A 2 -6.10 -11.59 4.05
N ASN A 3 -5.90 -10.68 5.00
CA ASN A 3 -6.81 -10.42 6.11
C ASN A 3 -8.20 -10.01 5.58
N ASP A 4 -9.28 -10.44 6.23
CA ASP A 4 -10.65 -10.11 5.80
C ASP A 4 -10.96 -8.60 5.86
N SER A 5 -10.19 -7.83 6.64
CA SER A 5 -10.30 -6.37 6.68
C SER A 5 -9.41 -5.66 5.65
N PHE A 6 -8.54 -6.39 4.94
CA PHE A 6 -7.60 -5.82 3.99
C PHE A 6 -8.24 -5.61 2.61
N THR A 7 -8.38 -4.34 2.24
CA THR A 7 -8.76 -3.91 0.88
C THR A 7 -7.65 -3.02 0.33
N PHE A 8 -7.13 -3.38 -0.83
CA PHE A 8 -6.05 -2.68 -1.52
C PHE A 8 -6.42 -2.47 -2.98
N GLY A 9 -6.07 -1.30 -3.51
CA GLY A 9 -6.32 -1.02 -4.91
C GLY A 9 -5.89 0.38 -5.32
N GLN A 10 -6.64 0.95 -6.25
CA GLN A 10 -6.36 2.26 -6.83
C GLN A 10 -7.49 3.23 -6.51
N ASN A 11 -7.12 4.47 -6.20
CA ASN A 11 -8.07 5.53 -5.95
C ASN A 11 -7.61 6.82 -6.63
N LEU A 12 -8.27 7.14 -7.74
CA LEU A 12 -8.00 8.31 -8.57
C LEU A 12 -9.01 9.44 -8.29
N ASN A 13 -9.66 9.45 -7.12
CA ASN A 13 -10.58 10.53 -6.78
C ASN A 13 -9.83 11.88 -6.80
N PRO A 14 -10.24 12.84 -7.65
CA PRO A 14 -9.53 14.11 -7.84
C PRO A 14 -9.47 14.98 -6.58
N GLU A 15 -10.31 14.73 -5.57
CA GLU A 15 -10.28 15.44 -4.29
C GLU A 15 -9.09 15.04 -3.41
N ILE A 16 -8.52 13.84 -3.61
CA ILE A 16 -7.42 13.29 -2.81
C ILE A 16 -6.17 12.93 -3.64
N ALA A 17 -6.35 12.67 -4.93
CA ALA A 17 -5.30 12.31 -5.87
C ALA A 17 -4.72 13.57 -6.52
N LEU A 18 -4.00 14.37 -5.73
CA LEU A 18 -3.37 15.59 -6.21
C LEU A 18 -2.33 15.29 -7.31
N ASN A 19 -2.26 16.17 -8.33
CA ASN A 19 -1.36 16.04 -9.48
C ASN A 19 -1.43 14.69 -10.22
N THR A 20 -2.53 13.97 -10.09
CA THR A 20 -2.78 12.69 -10.76
C THR A 20 -4.08 12.81 -11.56
N PRO A 21 -4.11 12.43 -12.85
CA PRO A 21 -5.37 12.39 -13.60
C PRO A 21 -6.38 11.42 -12.97
N PHE A 22 -7.68 11.74 -13.07
CA PHE A 22 -8.77 10.88 -12.58
C PHE A 22 -9.08 9.69 -13.51
N PHE A 23 -8.22 9.47 -14.52
CA PHE A 23 -8.28 8.43 -15.54
C PHE A 23 -6.88 7.86 -15.79
N ASP A 24 -6.82 6.64 -16.32
CA ASP A 24 -5.55 6.01 -16.69
C ASP A 24 -5.04 6.43 -18.09
N ALA A 25 -3.86 5.96 -18.50
CA ALA A 25 -3.27 6.30 -19.81
C ALA A 25 -4.08 5.81 -21.02
N GLU A 26 -5.10 4.97 -20.83
CA GLU A 26 -6.03 4.53 -21.87
C GLU A 26 -7.38 5.26 -21.83
N GLY A 27 -7.50 6.29 -20.98
CA GLY A 27 -8.69 7.11 -20.81
C GLY A 27 -9.78 6.45 -19.97
N THR A 28 -9.44 5.45 -19.17
CA THR A 28 -10.38 4.68 -18.35
C THR A 28 -10.68 5.39 -17.05
N VAL A 29 -11.96 5.60 -16.74
CA VAL A 29 -12.44 6.12 -15.46
C VAL A 29 -13.22 5.03 -14.75
N ASN A 30 -12.74 4.62 -13.57
CA ASN A 30 -13.46 3.65 -12.74
C ASN A 30 -14.65 4.30 -12.04
N LYS A 31 -15.68 3.50 -11.71
CA LYS A 31 -16.83 3.98 -10.93
C LYS A 31 -16.33 4.52 -9.58
N ASN A 32 -16.78 5.73 -9.23
CA ASN A 32 -16.33 6.45 -8.04
C ASN A 32 -14.79 6.64 -7.98
N TYR A 33 -14.10 6.56 -9.12
CA TYR A 33 -12.64 6.65 -9.25
C TYR A 33 -11.84 5.55 -8.55
N VAL A 34 -12.48 4.46 -8.11
CA VAL A 34 -11.86 3.41 -7.30
C VAL A 34 -11.96 2.05 -7.99
N PHE A 35 -10.88 1.27 -7.91
CA PHE A 35 -10.88 -0.15 -8.22
C PHE A 35 -10.12 -0.93 -7.14
N ASN A 36 -10.78 -1.90 -6.52
CA ASN A 36 -10.16 -2.77 -5.52
C ASN A 36 -9.52 -3.97 -6.23
N LEU A 37 -8.20 -4.09 -6.14
CA LEU A 37 -7.45 -5.23 -6.67
C LEU A 37 -7.52 -6.41 -5.68
N ILE A 38 -7.56 -6.09 -4.39
CA ILE A 38 -7.89 -7.00 -3.30
C ILE A 38 -9.06 -6.37 -2.53
N ASP A 39 -10.13 -7.13 -2.31
CA ASP A 39 -11.31 -6.66 -1.59
C ASP A 39 -11.64 -7.62 -0.44
N ASN A 40 -11.61 -7.11 0.80
CA ASN A 40 -11.86 -7.87 2.02
C ASN A 40 -11.09 -9.20 2.06
N GLY A 41 -9.78 -9.15 1.80
CA GLY A 41 -8.91 -10.33 1.85
C GLY A 41 -8.86 -11.17 0.57
N VAL A 42 -9.74 -10.90 -0.41
CA VAL A 42 -9.90 -11.66 -1.65
C VAL A 42 -9.24 -10.96 -2.83
N LEU A 43 -8.35 -11.65 -3.54
CA LEU A 43 -7.76 -11.15 -4.78
C LEU A 43 -8.83 -11.08 -5.88
N ALA A 44 -9.19 -9.88 -6.31
CA ALA A 44 -10.25 -9.65 -7.29
C ALA A 44 -9.70 -9.62 -8.73
N ALA A 45 -8.59 -8.92 -8.96
CA ALA A 45 -7.93 -8.83 -10.26
C ALA A 45 -6.48 -8.34 -10.12
N PRO A 46 -5.57 -8.73 -11.03
CA PRO A 46 -4.32 -7.99 -11.21
C PRO A 46 -4.60 -6.61 -11.82
N TYR A 47 -3.69 -5.66 -11.67
CA TYR A 47 -3.76 -4.42 -12.45
C TYR A 47 -3.61 -4.76 -13.94
N CYS A 48 -4.56 -4.30 -14.75
CA CYS A 48 -4.76 -4.76 -16.12
C CYS A 48 -5.20 -3.62 -17.05
N ASP A 49 -4.50 -3.49 -18.18
CA ASP A 49 -4.83 -2.59 -19.29
C ASP A 49 -5.78 -3.28 -20.30
N LYS A 50 -6.28 -2.55 -21.31
CA LYS A 50 -7.19 -3.08 -22.34
C LYS A 50 -6.56 -4.22 -23.13
N LYS A 51 -5.27 -4.11 -23.46
CA LYS A 51 -4.55 -5.11 -24.24
C LYS A 51 -4.49 -6.46 -23.52
N ASN A 52 -4.08 -6.47 -22.26
CA ASN A 52 -3.96 -7.67 -21.45
C ASN A 52 -5.33 -8.21 -21.05
N ALA A 53 -6.29 -7.34 -20.75
CA ALA A 53 -7.68 -7.75 -20.52
C ALA A 53 -8.23 -8.54 -21.70
N HIS A 54 -8.09 -8.01 -22.92
CA HIS A 54 -8.51 -8.70 -24.15
C HIS A 54 -7.71 -9.99 -24.40
N LYS A 55 -6.37 -9.95 -24.27
CA LYS A 55 -5.51 -11.09 -24.59
C LYS A 55 -5.71 -12.29 -23.66
N TYR A 56 -5.95 -12.03 -22.38
CA TYR A 56 -6.00 -13.07 -21.34
C TYR A 56 -7.40 -13.30 -20.76
N GLY A 57 -8.42 -12.57 -21.22
CA GLY A 57 -9.77 -12.65 -20.68
C GLY A 57 -9.89 -12.15 -19.23
N LEU A 58 -9.00 -11.23 -18.83
CA LEU A 58 -8.97 -10.66 -17.49
C LEU A 58 -9.90 -9.45 -17.39
N THR A 59 -10.33 -9.14 -16.17
CA THR A 59 -11.04 -7.88 -15.88
C THR A 59 -10.13 -6.70 -16.19
N HIS A 60 -10.60 -5.79 -17.04
CA HIS A 60 -9.95 -4.51 -17.26
C HIS A 60 -10.17 -3.60 -16.03
N THR A 61 -9.08 -3.10 -15.44
CA THR A 61 -9.12 -2.43 -14.12
C THR A 61 -8.83 -0.94 -14.18
N GLY A 62 -8.59 -0.37 -15.37
CA GLY A 62 -8.19 1.03 -15.51
C GLY A 62 -6.82 1.30 -14.90
N SER A 63 -5.86 0.41 -15.19
CA SER A 63 -4.53 0.40 -14.58
C SER A 63 -3.44 0.52 -15.63
N ALA A 64 -3.58 1.45 -16.57
CA ALA A 64 -2.57 1.71 -17.58
C ALA A 64 -1.77 2.99 -17.31
N SER A 65 -0.44 2.93 -17.41
CA SER A 65 0.42 4.12 -17.41
C SER A 65 1.31 4.14 -18.64
N ALA A 66 1.71 5.34 -19.10
CA ALA A 66 2.60 5.52 -20.23
C ALA A 66 3.49 6.75 -20.04
N ALA A 67 4.68 6.74 -20.63
CA ALA A 67 5.41 7.96 -20.94
C ALA A 67 4.68 8.75 -22.05
N TYR A 68 5.03 10.02 -22.25
CA TYR A 68 4.36 10.88 -23.23
C TYR A 68 4.46 10.36 -24.68
N ASP A 69 5.55 9.65 -25.01
CA ASP A 69 5.84 8.98 -26.28
C ASP A 69 5.78 7.45 -26.17
N GLY A 70 5.26 6.94 -25.05
CA GLY A 70 5.19 5.51 -24.75
C GLY A 70 3.85 4.87 -25.11
N VAL A 71 3.87 3.55 -25.24
CA VAL A 71 2.65 2.73 -25.33
C VAL A 71 2.15 2.44 -23.91
N PRO A 72 0.84 2.55 -23.62
CA PRO A 72 0.28 2.16 -22.33
C PRO A 72 0.63 0.73 -21.92
N GLN A 73 0.95 0.55 -20.65
CA GLN A 73 1.26 -0.74 -20.04
C GLN A 73 0.60 -0.87 -18.66
N PRO A 74 0.35 -2.10 -18.17
CA PRO A 74 -0.23 -2.32 -16.84
C PRO A 74 0.66 -1.71 -15.75
N SER A 75 0.06 -0.94 -14.87
CA SER A 75 0.74 -0.19 -13.82
C SER A 75 -0.20 0.11 -12.67
N LEU A 76 0.34 0.16 -11.47
CA LEU A 76 -0.39 0.55 -10.26
C LEU A 76 -0.39 2.08 -10.14
N ILE A 77 -1.55 2.69 -10.38
CA ILE A 77 -1.73 4.15 -10.34
C ILE A 77 -2.38 4.53 -9.03
N ARG A 78 -1.73 5.41 -8.26
CA ARG A 78 -2.20 5.94 -6.96
C ARG A 78 -2.74 4.82 -6.04
N PRO A 79 -1.86 3.96 -5.51
CA PRO A 79 -2.28 2.91 -4.60
C PRO A 79 -2.90 3.47 -3.33
N TYR A 80 -3.82 2.70 -2.77
CA TYR A 80 -4.39 2.94 -1.45
C TYR A 80 -4.70 1.62 -0.74
N ILE A 81 -4.72 1.68 0.59
CA ILE A 81 -5.30 0.64 1.45
C ILE A 81 -6.48 1.28 2.17
N LYS A 82 -7.62 0.60 2.23
CA LYS A 82 -8.81 1.10 2.90
C LYS A 82 -8.54 1.24 4.40
N ARG A 83 -8.89 2.39 4.97
CA ARG A 83 -8.79 2.62 6.42
C ARG A 83 -9.68 1.64 7.18
N THR A 84 -9.16 1.10 8.28
CA THR A 84 -9.85 0.18 9.18
C THR A 84 -9.95 0.71 10.61
N ALA A 85 -9.19 1.77 10.95
CA ALA A 85 -9.21 2.41 12.25
C ALA A 85 -9.09 3.93 12.15
N ASN A 86 -9.37 4.62 13.27
CA ASN A 86 -9.28 6.08 13.35
C ASN A 86 -7.89 6.59 13.74
N SER A 87 -7.04 5.74 14.31
CA SER A 87 -5.68 6.13 14.74
C SER A 87 -4.71 4.95 14.74
N VAL A 88 -3.42 5.23 14.60
CA VAL A 88 -2.37 4.20 14.72
C VAL A 88 -2.30 3.64 16.15
N LYS A 89 -2.57 4.46 17.17
CA LYS A 89 -2.64 4.03 18.57
C LYS A 89 -3.67 2.93 18.82
N GLU A 90 -4.84 3.03 18.18
CA GLU A 90 -5.87 1.99 18.22
C GLU A 90 -5.34 0.68 17.63
N LEU A 91 -4.71 0.76 16.46
CA LEU A 91 -4.13 -0.39 15.77
C LEU A 91 -3.03 -1.08 16.59
N LEU A 92 -2.18 -0.31 17.27
CA LEU A 92 -1.11 -0.83 18.11
C LEU A 92 -1.61 -1.43 19.44
N GLY A 93 -2.81 -1.09 19.89
CA GLY A 93 -3.38 -1.62 21.13
C GLY A 93 -2.56 -1.27 22.38
N GLY A 94 -1.90 -0.11 22.39
CA GLY A 94 -1.06 0.37 23.50
C GLY A 94 0.38 -0.18 23.52
N GLN A 95 0.76 -1.01 22.57
CA GLN A 95 2.15 -1.42 22.38
C GLN A 95 2.93 -0.36 21.59
N PRO A 96 4.24 -0.20 21.83
CA PRO A 96 5.06 0.59 20.92
C PRO A 96 5.23 -0.14 19.58
N GLY A 97 5.42 0.62 18.51
CA GLY A 97 5.77 0.14 17.18
C GLY A 97 7.04 0.79 16.64
N ILE A 98 7.50 0.30 15.49
CA ILE A 98 8.59 0.92 14.73
C ILE A 98 7.97 1.73 13.60
N LEU A 99 8.16 3.05 13.62
CA LEU A 99 7.87 3.91 12.47
C LEU A 99 9.05 3.80 11.50
N ALA A 100 8.88 2.99 10.45
CA ALA A 100 9.83 2.87 9.36
C ALA A 100 9.75 4.12 8.45
N TRP A 101 10.76 4.99 8.54
CA TRP A 101 10.77 6.28 7.85
C TRP A 101 11.54 6.23 6.53
N VAL A 102 12.73 5.63 6.53
CA VAL A 102 13.51 5.34 5.32
C VAL A 102 13.92 3.87 5.36
N TYR A 103 13.46 3.11 4.38
CA TYR A 103 13.70 1.66 4.26
C TYR A 103 13.90 1.25 2.80
N GLU A 104 14.83 1.90 2.10
CA GLU A 104 15.02 1.73 0.66
C GLU A 104 15.94 0.55 0.31
N GLY A 105 15.85 0.04 -0.92
CA GLY A 105 16.72 -1.04 -1.40
C GLY A 105 16.20 -2.45 -1.11
N GLY A 106 14.94 -2.58 -0.68
CA GLY A 106 14.26 -3.87 -0.58
C GLY A 106 13.38 -4.20 -1.78
N ASP A 107 13.07 -5.48 -1.96
CA ASP A 107 12.16 -5.99 -3.00
C ASP A 107 11.50 -7.30 -2.54
N PHE A 108 10.50 -7.76 -3.30
CA PHE A 108 9.83 -9.04 -3.11
C PHE A 108 10.44 -10.12 -4.02
N THR A 109 10.64 -11.32 -3.48
CA THR A 109 10.89 -12.53 -4.29
C THR A 109 9.61 -13.00 -4.98
N PRO A 110 9.68 -13.84 -6.02
CA PRO A 110 8.49 -14.48 -6.60
C PRO A 110 7.67 -15.32 -5.61
N GLN A 111 8.29 -15.78 -4.52
CA GLN A 111 7.64 -16.50 -3.42
C GLN A 111 6.92 -15.57 -2.43
N GLY A 112 7.10 -14.26 -2.58
CA GLY A 112 6.48 -13.23 -1.75
C GLY A 112 7.33 -12.83 -0.54
N ASP A 113 8.58 -13.26 -0.44
CA ASP A 113 9.46 -12.86 0.65
C ASP A 113 9.99 -11.44 0.39
N TYR A 114 9.89 -10.58 1.40
CA TYR A 114 10.34 -9.20 1.38
C TYR A 114 11.43 -9.00 2.40
N ALA A 115 12.46 -8.24 2.02
CA ALA A 115 13.46 -7.75 2.94
C ALA A 115 13.91 -6.35 2.51
N ALA A 116 14.16 -5.47 3.47
CA ALA A 116 14.68 -4.13 3.24
C ALA A 116 15.57 -3.67 4.41
N PRO A 117 16.64 -2.89 4.16
CA PRO A 117 17.38 -2.25 5.22
C PRO A 117 16.58 -1.05 5.77
N LEU A 118 16.33 -1.03 7.08
CA LEU A 118 15.76 0.09 7.81
C LEU A 118 16.86 1.10 8.17
N GLN A 119 17.03 2.11 7.31
CA GLN A 119 18.06 3.14 7.45
C GLN A 119 17.65 4.23 8.47
N VAL A 120 16.35 4.54 8.54
CA VAL A 120 15.80 5.48 9.52
C VAL A 120 14.53 4.89 10.13
N GLY A 121 14.65 4.43 11.37
CA GLY A 121 13.55 3.93 12.19
C GLY A 121 13.38 4.72 13.47
N PHE A 122 12.15 4.85 13.94
CA PHE A 122 11.81 5.49 15.21
C PHE A 122 10.96 4.57 16.08
N LEU A 123 11.19 4.58 17.39
CA LEU A 123 10.25 4.05 18.35
C LEU A 123 9.04 4.97 18.38
N PHE A 124 7.85 4.42 18.17
CA PHE A 124 6.61 5.16 18.03
C PHE A 124 5.55 4.60 18.97
N ASP A 125 4.87 5.45 19.74
CA ASP A 125 3.83 5.00 20.69
C ASP A 125 2.41 5.01 20.12
N GLY A 126 2.28 5.28 18.81
CA GLY A 126 1.00 5.43 18.12
C GLY A 126 0.56 6.88 17.94
N GLU A 127 1.21 7.84 18.60
CA GLU A 127 0.91 9.28 18.50
C GLU A 127 2.16 10.12 18.25
N LYS A 128 3.30 9.77 18.87
CA LYS A 128 4.55 10.52 18.80
C LYS A 128 5.77 9.63 18.67
N ILE A 129 6.81 10.20 18.08
CA ILE A 129 8.15 9.61 18.08
C ILE A 129 8.73 9.70 19.50
N VAL A 130 9.07 8.55 20.07
CA VAL A 130 9.70 8.42 21.39
C VAL A 130 11.21 8.60 21.28
N GLY A 131 11.82 8.05 20.22
CA GLY A 131 13.26 8.14 19.99
C GLY A 131 13.69 7.47 18.69
N ARG A 132 14.93 7.74 18.26
CA ARG A 132 15.54 7.11 17.09
C ARG A 132 16.05 5.72 17.46
N LEU A 133 15.83 4.76 16.56
CA LEU A 133 16.36 3.40 16.67
C LEU A 133 17.67 3.28 15.87
N PRO A 134 18.54 2.29 16.18
CA PRO A 134 19.64 1.91 15.30
C PRO A 134 19.15 1.52 13.90
N GLU A 135 20.09 1.39 12.97
CA GLU A 135 19.78 0.74 11.69
C GLU A 135 19.48 -0.74 11.92
N ALA A 136 18.62 -1.32 11.09
CA ALA A 136 18.20 -2.71 11.18
C ALA A 136 17.89 -3.25 9.78
N ASN A 137 17.58 -4.53 9.66
CA ASN A 137 16.88 -5.08 8.51
C ASN A 137 15.48 -5.51 8.92
N ILE A 138 14.49 -5.20 8.08
CA ILE A 138 13.11 -5.65 8.23
C ILE A 138 12.80 -6.71 7.17
N SER A 139 12.03 -7.73 7.53
CA SER A 139 11.62 -8.78 6.60
C SER A 139 10.26 -9.38 6.94
N ALA A 140 9.56 -9.89 5.94
CA ALA A 140 8.31 -10.64 6.10
C ALA A 140 7.97 -11.38 4.79
N ASN A 141 6.99 -12.28 4.82
CA ASN A 141 6.33 -12.74 3.60
C ASN A 141 5.06 -11.90 3.34
N ILE A 142 4.75 -11.57 2.09
CA ILE A 142 3.61 -10.73 1.70
C ILE A 142 2.27 -11.25 2.24
N PHE A 143 2.09 -12.57 2.27
CA PHE A 143 0.87 -13.20 2.78
C PHE A 143 0.78 -13.14 4.30
N ASN A 144 1.91 -13.09 5.01
CA ASN A 144 1.93 -12.89 6.46
C ASN A 144 1.71 -11.41 6.77
N MET A 145 2.44 -10.51 6.11
CA MET A 145 2.39 -9.06 6.30
C MET A 145 0.97 -8.50 6.11
N PHE A 146 0.28 -8.91 5.04
CA PHE A 146 -1.08 -8.46 4.73
C PHE A 146 -2.16 -9.49 5.08
N GLY A 147 -1.78 -10.61 5.72
CA GLY A 147 -2.67 -11.63 6.28
C GLY A 147 -2.80 -11.47 7.79
N ASP A 148 -2.32 -12.46 8.53
CA ASP A 148 -2.43 -12.47 10.00
C ASP A 148 -1.66 -11.31 10.67
N GLY A 149 -0.58 -10.85 10.04
CA GLY A 149 0.22 -9.72 10.51
C GLY A 149 -0.38 -8.34 10.19
N TYR A 150 -1.46 -8.25 9.39
CA TYR A 150 -2.11 -6.97 9.09
C TYR A 150 -2.96 -6.53 10.28
N ARG A 151 -2.52 -5.46 10.96
CA ARG A 151 -3.29 -4.89 12.08
C ARG A 151 -4.29 -3.84 11.62
N GLY A 152 -4.00 -3.14 10.52
CA GLY A 152 -4.93 -2.19 9.92
C GLY A 152 -4.27 -0.99 9.26
N THR A 153 -5.11 -0.09 8.75
CA THR A 153 -4.68 1.19 8.16
C THR A 153 -5.47 2.33 8.79
N ALA A 154 -4.78 3.40 9.18
CA ALA A 154 -5.34 4.54 9.89
C ALA A 154 -4.84 5.86 9.27
N PRO A 155 -5.59 6.97 9.41
CA PRO A 155 -5.12 8.27 8.96
C PRO A 155 -3.81 8.67 9.66
N ASN A 156 -2.94 9.34 8.93
CA ASN A 156 -1.77 9.98 9.52
C ASN A 156 -2.17 11.23 10.29
N THR A 157 -2.13 11.13 11.62
CA THR A 157 -2.43 12.24 12.54
C THR A 157 -1.18 12.94 13.05
N PHE A 158 0.01 12.38 12.77
CA PHE A 158 1.29 12.88 13.28
C PHE A 158 1.92 13.93 12.33
N LEU A 159 1.69 13.82 11.03
CA LEU A 159 2.17 14.77 10.01
C LEU A 159 0.97 15.45 9.35
N PRO A 160 0.53 16.61 9.84
CA PRO A 160 -0.73 17.24 9.43
C PRO A 160 -0.77 17.66 7.95
N PHE A 161 0.38 17.70 7.28
CA PHE A 161 0.49 18.04 5.85
C PHE A 161 0.56 16.80 4.95
N SER A 162 0.64 15.60 5.52
CA SER A 162 0.70 14.36 4.76
C SER A 162 -0.70 13.87 4.41
N THR A 163 -0.90 13.50 3.15
CA THR A 163 -2.13 12.84 2.69
C THR A 163 -2.01 11.31 2.68
N PHE A 164 -0.89 10.78 3.19
CA PHE A 164 -0.66 9.35 3.31
C PHE A 164 -1.29 8.80 4.58
N ASP A 165 -1.81 7.58 4.50
CA ASP A 165 -2.26 6.81 5.66
C ASP A 165 -1.11 5.95 6.19
N PHE A 166 -1.16 5.62 7.48
CA PHE A 166 -0.25 4.65 8.07
C PHE A 166 -0.88 3.27 8.08
N THR A 167 -0.10 2.28 7.66
CA THR A 167 -0.47 0.88 7.72
C THR A 167 0.40 0.18 8.76
N VAL A 168 -0.24 -0.54 9.67
CA VAL A 168 0.43 -1.28 10.73
C VAL A 168 0.45 -2.75 10.35
N VAL A 169 1.66 -3.29 10.24
CA VAL A 169 1.92 -4.69 9.93
C VAL A 169 2.96 -5.25 10.89
N GLU A 170 2.87 -6.55 11.13
CA GLU A 170 3.88 -7.30 11.88
C GLU A 170 4.97 -7.82 10.92
N MET A 171 6.22 -7.57 11.28
CA MET A 171 7.41 -7.94 10.50
C MET A 171 8.54 -8.37 11.44
N ASP A 172 9.44 -9.18 10.92
CA ASP A 172 10.68 -9.55 11.60
C ASP A 172 11.69 -8.41 11.50
N VAL A 173 12.46 -8.20 12.58
CA VAL A 173 13.49 -7.16 12.68
C VAL A 173 14.79 -7.80 13.14
N SER A 174 15.88 -7.57 12.39
CA SER A 174 17.23 -7.99 12.77
C SER A 174 18.15 -6.77 12.90
N TRP A 175 18.81 -6.65 14.05
CA TRP A 175 19.68 -5.54 14.44
C TRP A 175 21.15 -5.87 14.19
#